data_AF-A0A6I2LWF6-F1
#
_entry.id   AF-A0A6I2LWF6-F1
#
_cell.length_a   1.000
_cell.length_b   1.000
_cell.length_c   1.000
_cell.angle_alpha   90.00
_cell.angle_beta   90.00
_cell.angle_gamma   90.00
#
_symmetry.space_group_name_H-M   'P 1'
#
loop_
_entity.id
_entity.type
_entity.pdbx_description
1 polymer ?
#
loop_
_entity_poly.entity_id
_entity_poly.type
_entity_poly.pdbx_seq_one_letter_code
_entity_poly.pdbx_strand_id
1 'polypeptide(L)'
;MSAAARDEDRSALVRDLDAVLLRVGRLNYSWSNTESLLVHLLAGLAGVKQDVAVVLFLSLSSTRARIELIERLAKLCRPEGAERATMLALLARFGRLGAVRNRFNHSIWSFDLESGSISTILMRIADRKSTIRMGKSETVDEKELARLDETLEAITALNRDIWEFLARYDYPVK
;
A
#
# COMPACT_ATOMS: atom_id res chain seq x y z
N MET A 1 -10.08 4.40 41.20
CA MET A 1 -10.75 4.80 39.94
C MET A 1 -12.21 4.36 39.96
N SER A 2 -13.13 5.32 39.82
CA SER A 2 -14.58 5.10 39.72
C SER A 2 -14.93 4.24 38.50
N ALA A 3 -16.01 3.46 38.57
CA ALA A 3 -16.51 2.66 37.46
C ALA A 3 -16.82 3.50 36.21
N ALA A 4 -17.29 4.75 36.39
CA ALA A 4 -17.57 5.68 35.29
C ALA A 4 -16.30 6.10 34.51
N ALA A 5 -15.18 6.31 35.20
CA ALA A 5 -13.92 6.69 34.56
C ALA A 5 -13.33 5.54 33.71
N ARG A 6 -13.56 4.28 34.10
CA ARG A 6 -13.12 3.11 33.31
C ARG A 6 -13.96 2.92 32.05
N ASP A 7 -15.23 3.29 32.09
CA ASP A 7 -16.14 3.16 30.95
C ASP A 7 -15.88 4.24 29.89
N GLU A 8 -15.53 5.46 30.32
CA GLU A 8 -15.09 6.54 29.43
C GLU A 8 -13.77 6.22 28.72
N ASP A 9 -12.75 5.73 29.45
CA ASP A 9 -11.46 5.30 28.88
C ASP A 9 -11.65 4.17 27.86
N ARG A 10 -12.50 3.19 28.17
CA ARG A 10 -12.83 2.10 27.26
C ARG A 10 -13.52 2.60 25.98
N SER A 11 -14.42 3.58 26.09
CA SER A 11 -15.12 4.17 24.96
C SER A 11 -14.16 4.95 24.04
N ALA A 12 -13.19 5.68 24.62
CA ALA A 12 -12.15 6.37 23.85
C ALA A 12 -11.26 5.39 23.08
N LEU A 13 -10.82 4.31 23.73
CA LEU A 13 -10.00 3.27 23.13
C LEU A 13 -10.68 2.59 21.92
N VAL A 14 -11.99 2.33 22.02
CA VAL A 14 -12.79 1.77 20.92
C VAL A 14 -12.87 2.75 19.74
N ARG A 15 -13.04 4.05 20.00
CA ARG A 15 -13.06 5.06 18.93
C ARG A 15 -11.72 5.14 18.19
N ASP A 16 -10.62 5.08 18.92
CA ASP A 16 -9.28 5.14 18.32
C ASP A 16 -8.96 3.86 17.52
N LEU A 17 -9.41 2.69 17.99
CA LEU A 17 -9.35 1.45 17.24
C LEU A 17 -10.12 1.55 15.91
N ASP A 18 -11.37 2.00 15.95
CA ASP A 18 -12.19 2.18 14.75
C ASP A 18 -11.54 3.16 13.76
N ALA A 19 -10.91 4.21 14.28
CA ALA A 19 -10.19 5.20 13.49
C ALA A 19 -8.96 4.61 12.76
N VAL A 20 -8.22 3.69 13.39
CA VAL A 20 -7.11 2.96 12.78
C VAL A 20 -7.62 1.98 11.72
N LEU A 21 -8.63 1.17 12.06
CA LEU A 21 -9.19 0.16 11.16
C LEU A 21 -9.77 0.80 9.89
N LEU A 22 -10.47 1.92 10.03
CA LEU A 22 -11.02 2.67 8.90
C LEU A 22 -9.90 3.17 7.96
N ARG A 23 -8.80 3.67 8.53
CA ARG A 23 -7.63 4.14 7.78
C ARG A 23 -6.93 3.02 7.03
N VAL A 24 -6.68 1.89 7.69
CA VAL A 24 -6.10 0.70 7.04
C VAL A 24 -7.02 0.16 5.94
N GLY A 25 -8.34 0.18 6.17
CA GLY A 25 -9.35 -0.17 5.16
C GLY A 25 -9.27 0.73 3.93
N ARG A 26 -9.22 2.05 4.13
CA ARG A 26 -9.06 3.05 3.04
C ARG A 26 -7.73 2.86 2.30
N LEU A 27 -6.65 2.60 3.01
CA LEU A 27 -5.34 2.31 2.43
C LEU A 27 -5.40 1.09 1.50
N ASN A 28 -6.05 0.01 1.94
CA ASN A 28 -6.22 -1.20 1.14
C ASN A 28 -7.09 -0.98 -0.10
N TYR A 29 -8.21 -0.29 0.05
CA TYR A 29 -9.07 0.05 -1.07
C TYR A 29 -8.34 0.91 -2.11
N SER A 30 -7.70 1.99 -1.66
CA SER A 30 -6.94 2.89 -2.54
C SER A 30 -5.79 2.17 -3.24
N TRP A 31 -5.10 1.27 -2.53
CA TRP A 31 -4.07 0.42 -3.11
C TRP A 31 -4.61 -0.49 -4.21
N SER A 32 -5.66 -1.28 -3.94
CA SER A 32 -6.25 -2.18 -4.94
C SER A 32 -6.75 -1.44 -6.18
N ASN A 33 -7.38 -0.27 -6.00
CA ASN A 33 -7.81 0.58 -7.10
C ASN A 33 -6.63 1.17 -7.91
N THR A 34 -5.49 1.41 -7.28
CA THR A 34 -4.29 1.91 -7.96
C THR A 34 -3.54 0.78 -8.67
N GLU A 35 -3.55 -0.42 -8.10
CA GLU A 35 -2.95 -1.60 -8.70
C GLU A 35 -3.66 -2.06 -9.98
N SER A 36 -4.99 -1.95 -10.03
CA SER A 36 -5.73 -2.28 -11.25
C SER A 36 -5.28 -1.47 -12.47
N LEU A 37 -4.76 -0.26 -12.28
CA LEU A 37 -4.25 0.57 -13.39
C LEU A 37 -3.03 -0.03 -14.09
N LEU A 38 -2.30 -0.95 -13.44
CA LEU A 38 -1.21 -1.70 -14.07
C LEU A 38 -1.71 -2.56 -15.24
N VAL A 39 -2.99 -2.95 -15.26
CA VAL A 39 -3.60 -3.65 -16.40
C VAL A 39 -3.55 -2.80 -17.67
N HIS A 40 -3.82 -1.51 -17.57
CA HIS A 40 -3.80 -0.59 -18.72
C HIS A 40 -2.37 -0.41 -19.26
N LEU A 41 -1.38 -0.29 -18.36
CA LEU A 41 0.03 -0.27 -18.74
C LEU A 41 0.44 -1.57 -19.44
N LEU A 42 0.02 -2.73 -18.94
CA LEU A 42 0.27 -4.03 -19.58
C LEU A 42 -0.37 -4.10 -20.97
N ALA A 43 -1.64 -3.70 -21.11
CA ALA A 43 -2.34 -3.70 -22.39
C ALA A 43 -1.61 -2.86 -23.44
N GLY A 44 -1.24 -1.62 -23.10
CA GLY A 44 -0.56 -0.70 -24.01
C GLY A 44 0.87 -1.10 -24.36
N LEU A 45 1.62 -1.70 -23.42
CA LEU A 45 2.99 -2.14 -23.67
C LEU A 45 3.05 -3.47 -24.44
N ALA A 46 2.17 -4.41 -24.14
CA ALA A 46 2.12 -5.72 -24.80
C ALA A 46 1.34 -5.68 -26.13
N GLY A 47 0.59 -4.60 -26.39
CA GLY A 47 -0.23 -4.47 -27.61
C GLY A 47 -1.40 -5.47 -27.63
N VAL A 48 -1.94 -5.80 -26.46
CA VAL A 48 -3.03 -6.78 -26.31
C VAL A 48 -4.34 -6.10 -25.90
N LYS A 49 -5.45 -6.79 -26.12
CA LYS A 49 -6.76 -6.37 -25.63
C LYS A 49 -6.78 -6.37 -24.10
N GLN A 50 -7.66 -5.56 -23.52
CA GLN A 50 -7.74 -5.37 -22.07
C GLN A 50 -8.08 -6.67 -21.31
N ASP A 51 -8.95 -7.52 -21.86
CA ASP A 51 -9.28 -8.83 -21.29
C ASP A 51 -8.06 -9.76 -21.22
N VAL A 52 -7.22 -9.77 -22.25
CA VAL A 52 -5.94 -10.51 -22.25
C VAL A 52 -4.98 -9.91 -21.21
N ALA A 53 -4.89 -8.58 -21.10
CA ALA A 53 -4.06 -7.93 -20.09
C ALA A 53 -4.53 -8.25 -18.65
N VAL A 54 -5.84 -8.38 -18.42
CA VAL A 54 -6.40 -8.83 -17.14
C VAL A 54 -5.95 -10.26 -16.83
N VAL A 55 -5.99 -11.18 -17.80
CA VAL A 55 -5.50 -12.56 -17.60
C VAL A 55 -4.01 -12.58 -17.26
N LEU A 56 -3.19 -11.78 -17.94
CA LEU A 56 -1.76 -11.64 -17.63
C LEU A 56 -1.54 -11.09 -16.21
N PHE A 57 -2.29 -10.06 -15.84
CA PHE A 57 -2.23 -9.45 -14.51
C PHE A 57 -2.59 -10.45 -13.40
N LEU A 58 -3.64 -11.24 -13.59
CA LEU A 58 -4.10 -12.26 -12.63
C LEU A 58 -3.15 -13.46 -12.55
N SER A 59 -2.42 -13.75 -13.63
CA SER A 59 -1.44 -14.84 -13.68
C SER A 59 -0.18 -14.53 -12.85
N LEU A 60 0.08 -13.26 -12.55
CA LEU A 60 1.19 -12.83 -11.69
C LEU A 60 0.69 -12.76 -10.25
N SER A 61 1.29 -13.57 -9.37
CA SER A 61 0.85 -13.74 -7.98
C SER A 61 1.18 -12.58 -7.05
N SER A 62 2.01 -11.61 -7.48
CA SER A 62 2.40 -10.46 -6.66
C SER A 62 2.44 -9.16 -7.45
N THR A 63 2.12 -8.06 -6.78
CA THR A 63 2.28 -6.69 -7.30
C THR A 63 3.70 -6.41 -7.79
N ARG A 64 4.70 -6.93 -7.07
CA ARG A 64 6.10 -6.80 -7.43
C ARG A 64 6.38 -7.44 -8.80
N ALA A 65 5.91 -8.66 -9.03
CA ALA A 65 6.11 -9.34 -10.31
C ALA A 65 5.42 -8.58 -11.47
N ARG A 66 4.23 -8.01 -11.21
CA ARG A 66 3.51 -7.15 -12.16
C ARG A 66 4.32 -5.90 -12.52
N ILE A 67 4.84 -5.20 -11.53
CA ILE A 67 5.70 -4.01 -11.73
C ILE A 67 6.96 -4.38 -12.50
N GLU A 68 7.68 -5.42 -12.10
CA GLU A 68 8.91 -5.85 -12.76
C GLU A 68 8.67 -6.26 -14.23
N LEU A 69 7.54 -6.91 -14.53
CA LEU A 69 7.16 -7.20 -15.92
C LEU A 69 6.93 -5.92 -16.71
N ILE A 70 6.15 -4.98 -16.18
CA ILE A 70 5.84 -3.70 -16.85
C ILE A 70 7.13 -2.90 -17.06
N GLU A 71 8.04 -2.83 -16.09
CA GLU A 71 9.32 -2.15 -16.25
C GLU A 71 10.17 -2.77 -17.37
N ARG A 72 10.19 -4.11 -17.48
CA ARG A 72 10.92 -4.82 -18.55
C ARG A 72 10.28 -4.56 -19.91
N LEU A 73 8.95 -4.63 -20.00
CA LEU A 73 8.21 -4.31 -21.22
C LEU A 73 8.40 -2.84 -21.62
N ALA A 74 8.41 -1.90 -20.68
CA ALA A 74 8.67 -0.49 -20.97
C ALA A 74 10.07 -0.29 -21.57
N LYS A 75 11.09 -0.97 -21.04
CA LYS A 75 12.46 -0.90 -21.56
C LYS A 75 12.60 -1.54 -22.95
N LEU A 76 11.78 -2.55 -23.25
CA LEU A 76 11.78 -3.25 -24.53
C LEU A 76 10.96 -2.53 -25.61
N CYS A 77 9.75 -2.09 -25.26
CA CYS A 77 8.74 -1.60 -26.19
C CYS A 77 8.75 -0.07 -26.37
N ARG A 78 9.46 0.68 -25.52
CA ARG A 78 9.55 2.14 -25.60
C ARG A 78 11.00 2.62 -25.75
N PRO A 79 11.25 3.54 -26.69
CA PRO A 79 12.56 4.16 -26.82
C PRO A 79 12.91 4.96 -25.56
N GLU A 80 14.19 5.26 -25.39
CA GLU A 80 14.63 6.17 -24.34
C GLU A 80 14.03 7.56 -24.59
N GLY A 81 13.35 8.11 -23.59
CA GLY A 81 12.60 9.36 -23.72
C GLY A 81 11.69 9.63 -22.52
N ALA A 82 10.90 10.68 -22.63
CA ALA A 82 10.05 11.18 -21.55
C ALA A 82 8.99 10.16 -21.09
N GLU A 83 8.38 9.42 -22.02
CA GLU A 83 7.37 8.39 -21.70
C GLU A 83 7.98 7.31 -20.81
N ARG A 84 9.06 6.66 -21.28
CA ARG A 84 9.74 5.58 -20.55
C ARG A 84 10.26 6.07 -19.20
N ALA A 85 10.88 7.24 -19.14
CA ALA A 85 11.40 7.80 -17.90
C ALA A 85 10.30 8.06 -16.87
N THR A 86 9.17 8.64 -17.32
CA THR A 86 8.02 8.94 -16.46
C THR A 86 7.36 7.65 -15.96
N MET A 87 7.16 6.67 -16.84
CA MET A 87 6.59 5.37 -16.46
C MET A 87 7.46 4.67 -15.40
N LEU A 88 8.78 4.60 -15.60
CA LEU A 88 9.69 3.96 -14.64
C LEU A 88 9.68 4.69 -13.28
N ALA A 89 9.56 6.02 -13.28
CA ALA A 89 9.44 6.79 -12.05
C ALA A 89 8.12 6.49 -11.29
N LEU A 90 7.00 6.37 -12.02
CA LEU A 90 5.71 5.97 -11.45
C LEU A 90 5.78 4.56 -10.84
N LEU A 91 6.34 3.59 -11.56
CA LEU A 91 6.52 2.21 -11.10
C LEU A 91 7.43 2.12 -9.88
N ALA A 92 8.53 2.88 -9.86
CA ALA A 92 9.41 2.95 -8.69
C ALA A 92 8.69 3.52 -7.46
N ARG A 93 7.85 4.55 -7.64
CA ARG A 93 7.03 5.12 -6.56
C ARG A 93 5.96 4.13 -6.09
N PHE A 94 5.34 3.40 -7.01
CA PHE A 94 4.41 2.31 -6.73
C PHE A 94 5.05 1.27 -5.81
N GLY A 95 6.23 0.76 -6.17
CA GLY A 95 6.97 -0.22 -5.37
C GLY A 95 7.30 0.27 -3.95
N ARG A 96 7.71 1.53 -3.80
CA ARG A 96 7.98 2.14 -2.48
C ARG A 96 6.72 2.21 -1.61
N LEU A 97 5.59 2.67 -2.16
CA LEU A 97 4.32 2.76 -1.42
C LEU A 97 3.78 1.38 -1.04
N GLY A 98 3.98 0.36 -1.88
CA GLY A 98 3.59 -1.01 -1.58
C GLY A 98 4.32 -1.60 -0.37
N ALA A 99 5.60 -1.29 -0.21
CA ALA A 99 6.36 -1.70 0.97
C ALA A 99 5.80 -1.08 2.27
N VAL A 100 5.40 0.20 2.21
CA VAL A 100 4.78 0.90 3.34
C VAL A 100 3.40 0.31 3.67
N ARG A 101 2.56 0.06 2.66
CA ARG A 101 1.25 -0.60 2.83
C ARG A 101 1.40 -1.99 3.44
N ASN A 102 2.37 -2.77 2.99
CA ASN A 102 2.62 -4.11 3.53
C ASN A 102 3.03 -4.07 5.00
N ARG A 103 3.79 -3.06 5.43
CA ARG A 103 4.11 -2.87 6.84
C ARG A 103 2.85 -2.71 7.69
N PHE A 104 1.90 -1.86 7.29
CA PHE A 104 0.66 -1.67 8.04
C PHE A 104 -0.26 -2.90 8.02
N ASN A 105 -0.29 -3.67 6.92
CA ASN A 105 -1.12 -4.87 6.82
C ASN A 105 -0.56 -6.12 7.51
N HIS A 106 0.77 -6.21 7.63
CA HIS A 106 1.44 -7.35 8.27
C HIS A 106 1.95 -7.03 9.69
N SER A 107 1.53 -5.90 10.26
CA SER A 107 1.73 -5.62 11.68
C SER A 107 0.71 -6.44 12.49
N ILE A 108 1.16 -7.12 13.54
CA ILE A 108 0.26 -7.71 14.53
C ILE A 108 -0.23 -6.56 15.41
N TRP A 109 -1.54 -6.40 15.50
CA TRP A 109 -2.13 -5.37 16.35
C TRP A 109 -2.44 -6.00 17.70
N SER A 110 -1.97 -5.41 18.80
CA SER A 110 -2.26 -5.90 20.15
C SER A 110 -2.99 -4.81 20.93
N PHE A 111 -4.18 -5.14 21.39
CA PHE A 111 -5.05 -4.20 22.09
C PHE A 111 -5.15 -4.67 23.53
N ASP A 112 -4.54 -3.93 24.45
CA ASP A 112 -4.68 -4.21 25.87
C ASP A 112 -5.85 -3.39 26.43
N LEU A 113 -6.99 -4.08 26.57
CA LEU A 113 -8.22 -3.52 27.11
C LEU A 113 -8.14 -3.26 28.62
N GLU A 114 -7.15 -3.80 29.34
CA GLU A 114 -6.97 -3.60 30.79
C GLU A 114 -6.07 -2.41 31.12
N SER A 115 -5.05 -2.10 30.29
CA SER A 115 -4.13 -0.97 30.52
C SER A 115 -4.50 0.35 29.82
N GLY A 116 -5.52 0.35 28.96
CA GLY A 116 -6.02 1.57 28.31
C GLY A 116 -5.06 2.15 27.26
N SER A 117 -4.12 1.36 26.74
CA SER A 117 -3.15 1.81 25.73
C SER A 117 -3.32 1.06 24.41
N ILE A 118 -3.37 1.81 23.30
CA ILE A 118 -3.28 1.23 21.95
C ILE A 118 -1.80 1.10 21.61
N SER A 119 -1.31 -0.13 21.52
CA SER A 119 0.06 -0.39 21.10
C SER A 119 0.08 -1.27 19.85
N THR A 120 0.89 -0.92 18.85
CA THR A 120 1.25 -1.90 17.83
C THR A 120 2.35 -2.76 18.40
N ILE A 121 2.04 -3.99 18.83
CA ILE A 121 3.11 -4.96 19.00
C ILE A 121 3.56 -5.34 17.58
N LEU A 122 4.56 -4.64 17.06
CA LEU A 122 5.29 -5.07 15.87
C LEU A 122 5.99 -6.39 16.24
N MET A 123 5.26 -7.50 16.19
CA MET A 123 5.78 -8.85 16.31
C MET A 123 6.54 -9.17 15.04
N ARG A 124 7.67 -8.49 14.84
CA ARG A 124 8.68 -8.95 13.91
C ARG A 124 9.46 -10.01 14.67
N ILE A 125 9.38 -11.26 14.23
CA ILE A 125 10.48 -12.20 14.48
C ILE A 125 11.67 -11.60 13.73
N ALA A 126 12.49 -10.83 14.45
CA ALA A 126 13.70 -10.25 13.91
C ALA A 126 14.81 -11.28 14.06
N ASP A 127 14.97 -12.13 13.05
CA ASP A 127 16.15 -12.98 12.95
C ASP A 127 17.38 -12.09 12.73
N ARG A 128 18.21 -11.96 13.77
CA ARG A 128 19.56 -11.40 13.69
C ARG A 128 20.53 -12.53 14.01
N LYS A 129 21.67 -12.56 13.30
CA LYS A 129 22.73 -13.58 13.29
C LYS A 129 23.16 -14.21 14.64
N SER A 130 22.76 -13.67 15.79
CA SER A 130 23.10 -14.22 17.11
C SER A 130 21.97 -14.24 18.15
N THR A 131 20.77 -13.69 17.90
CA THR A 131 19.64 -13.74 18.85
C THR A 131 18.27 -13.59 18.17
N ILE A 132 17.32 -14.45 18.54
CA ILE A 132 15.88 -14.27 18.23
C ILE A 132 15.29 -13.41 19.36
N ARG A 133 14.92 -12.17 19.06
CA ARG A 133 14.21 -11.30 20.01
C ARG A 133 12.73 -11.20 19.64
N MET A 134 11.86 -11.51 20.60
CA MET A 134 10.41 -11.41 20.48
C MET A 134 9.98 -9.95 20.69
N GLY A 135 9.20 -9.41 19.75
CA GLY A 135 8.35 -8.22 19.92
C GLY A 135 9.06 -6.91 20.27
N LYS A 136 9.29 -6.05 19.27
CA LYS A 136 9.45 -4.62 19.56
C LYS A 136 8.05 -4.01 19.53
N SER A 137 7.49 -3.69 20.69
CA SER A 137 6.24 -2.92 20.76
C SER A 137 6.53 -1.47 20.34
N GLU A 138 5.88 -0.99 19.29
CA GLU A 138 5.86 0.42 18.92
C GLU A 138 4.44 0.92 19.19
N THR A 139 4.27 1.92 20.03
CA THR A 139 2.93 2.48 20.29
C THR A 139 2.41 3.11 19.00
N VAL A 140 1.14 2.90 18.64
CA VAL A 140 0.52 3.67 17.54
C VAL A 140 0.28 5.05 18.11
N ASP A 141 1.25 5.93 17.94
CA ASP A 141 1.13 7.32 18.32
C ASP A 141 0.47 8.13 17.17
N GLU A 142 0.17 9.39 17.45
CA GLU A 142 -0.34 10.32 16.45
C GLU A 142 0.58 10.43 15.22
N LYS A 143 1.88 10.13 15.35
CA LYS A 143 2.84 10.19 14.23
C LYS A 143 2.66 9.02 13.27
N GLU A 144 2.43 7.80 13.77
CA GLU A 144 2.13 6.66 12.90
C GLU A 144 0.77 6.79 12.20
N LEU A 145 -0.21 7.42 12.86
CA LEU A 145 -1.48 7.81 12.22
C LEU A 145 -1.26 8.85 11.12
N ALA A 146 -0.50 9.92 11.39
CA ALA A 146 -0.16 10.93 10.39
C ALA A 146 0.57 10.31 9.19
N ARG A 147 1.49 9.38 9.43
CA ARG A 147 2.21 8.65 8.39
C ARG A 147 1.30 7.78 7.52
N LEU A 148 0.26 7.19 8.11
CA LEU A 148 -0.75 6.44 7.36
C LEU A 148 -1.53 7.40 6.45
N ASP A 149 -1.97 8.54 6.99
CA ASP A 149 -2.69 9.57 6.23
C ASP A 149 -1.84 10.12 5.07
N GLU A 150 -0.56 10.42 5.29
CA GLU A 150 0.41 10.80 4.23
C GLU A 150 0.56 9.70 3.16
N THR A 151 0.59 8.43 3.58
CA THR A 151 0.70 7.30 2.64
C THR A 151 -0.57 7.19 1.80
N LEU A 152 -1.74 7.38 2.38
CA LEU A 152 -3.02 7.35 1.69
C LEU A 152 -3.11 8.47 0.65
N GLU A 153 -2.67 9.67 1.00
CA GLU A 153 -2.57 10.81 0.07
C GLU A 153 -1.60 10.51 -1.07
N ALA A 154 -0.44 9.93 -0.77
CA ALA A 154 0.56 9.57 -1.78
C ALA A 154 0.07 8.50 -2.76
N ILE A 155 -0.70 7.51 -2.31
CA ILE A 155 -1.34 6.51 -3.17
C ILE A 155 -2.42 7.16 -4.03
N THR A 156 -3.26 8.03 -3.46
CA THR A 156 -4.29 8.76 -4.21
C THR A 156 -3.66 9.64 -5.29
N ALA A 157 -2.58 10.35 -4.97
CA ALA A 157 -1.81 11.11 -5.94
C ALA A 157 -1.21 10.19 -7.01
N LEU A 158 -0.68 9.02 -6.64
CA LEU A 158 -0.11 8.07 -7.60
C LEU A 158 -1.17 7.56 -8.58
N ASN A 159 -2.37 7.27 -8.08
CA ASN A 159 -3.50 6.86 -8.90
C ASN A 159 -3.80 7.91 -9.99
N ARG A 160 -3.95 9.17 -9.59
CA ARG A 160 -4.20 10.28 -10.51
C ARG A 160 -3.05 10.45 -11.51
N ASP A 161 -1.80 10.42 -11.05
CA ASP A 161 -0.63 10.60 -11.91
C ASP A 161 -0.53 9.46 -12.95
N ILE A 162 -0.93 8.23 -12.60
CA ILE A 162 -1.02 7.11 -13.54
C ILE A 162 -2.14 7.36 -14.56
N TRP A 163 -3.32 7.80 -14.13
CA TRP A 163 -4.40 8.15 -15.07
C TRP A 163 -3.99 9.24 -16.06
N GLU A 164 -3.34 10.31 -15.57
CA GLU A 164 -2.81 11.38 -16.43
C GLU A 164 -1.75 10.86 -17.40
N PHE A 165 -0.88 9.94 -16.95
CA PHE A 165 0.09 9.28 -17.82
C PHE A 165 -0.60 8.44 -18.91
N LEU A 166 -1.59 7.61 -18.53
CA LEU A 166 -2.32 6.76 -19.47
C LEU A 166 -3.01 7.61 -20.55
N ALA A 167 -3.64 8.72 -20.16
CA ALA A 167 -4.29 9.65 -21.09
C ALA A 167 -3.29 10.40 -21.97
N ARG A 168 -2.14 10.82 -21.42
CA ARG A 168 -1.12 11.58 -22.17
C ARG A 168 -0.46 10.77 -23.29
N TYR A 169 -0.29 9.47 -23.09
CA TYR A 169 0.40 8.57 -24.03
C TYR A 169 -0.53 7.55 -24.69
N ASP A 170 -1.84 7.81 -24.69
CA ASP A 170 -2.88 7.04 -25.39
C ASP A 170 -2.89 5.53 -25.04
N TYR A 171 -2.71 5.21 -23.76
CA TYR A 171 -2.84 3.82 -23.29
C TYR A 171 -4.30 3.37 -23.28
N PRO A 172 -4.59 2.06 -23.49
CA PRO A 172 -5.94 1.53 -23.48
C PRO A 172 -6.57 1.62 -22.08
N VAL A 173 -7.73 2.31 -21.97
CA VAL A 173 -8.47 2.52 -20.70
C VAL A 173 -9.93 2.06 -20.75
N LYS A 174 -10.36 1.45 -21.87
CA LYS A 174 -11.73 0.96 -22.09
C LYS A 174 -11.72 -0.53 -22.36
#